data_AF-A0A484P5Z1-F1
#
_entry.id   AF-A0A484P5Z1-F1
#
_cell.length_a   1.000
_cell.length_b   1.000
_cell.length_c   1.000
_cell.angle_alpha   90.00
_cell.angle_beta   90.00
_cell.angle_gamma   90.00
#
_symmetry.space_group_name_H-M   'P 1'
#
loop_
_entity.id
_entity.type
_entity.pdbx_description
1 polymer ?
#
loop_
_entity_poly.entity_id
_entity_poly.type
_entity_poly.pdbx_seq_one_letter_code
_entity_poly.pdbx_strand_id
1 'polypeptide(L)'
;MDTITRQDRIALKNLKVADFASEETLCFTATVVALIRKRQYLPNPVARGCTTSLKMRPMHHYLRHLGWTDWDQMIGIRADGQRRVAKIRARGHSTESTHETMCMPLADAGVTVHDVGAFWQTQPFNLDLLTVNGRTLEGNCDLCFLKPRGQRLALIKARPEAAVWWIRMESLNLASKPTGARFRADGPSYADLARFAADQGPLFDAADEPIACFCGD
;
A
#
# COMPACT_ATOMS: atom_id res chain seq x y z
N MET A 1 -32.53 -4.99 -10.28
CA MET A 1 -32.47 -3.66 -10.91
C MET A 1 -31.50 -2.86 -10.08
N ASP A 2 -30.23 -2.86 -10.50
CA ASP A 2 -29.15 -2.25 -9.75
C ASP A 2 -29.28 -0.73 -9.81
N THR A 3 -29.57 -0.12 -8.66
CA THR A 3 -29.52 1.32 -8.51
C THR A 3 -28.05 1.73 -8.49
N ILE A 4 -27.46 1.87 -9.68
CA ILE A 4 -26.16 2.52 -9.83
C ILE A 4 -26.38 3.99 -9.47
N THR A 5 -26.13 4.33 -8.20
CA THR A 5 -26.09 5.72 -7.75
C THR A 5 -24.91 6.38 -8.45
N ARG A 6 -25.19 7.10 -9.54
CA ARG A 6 -24.20 7.88 -10.27
C ARG A 6 -23.68 8.95 -9.32
N GLN A 7 -22.44 8.80 -8.86
CA GLN A 7 -21.80 9.82 -8.03
C GLN A 7 -21.63 11.07 -8.87
N ASP A 8 -22.33 12.14 -8.51
CA ASP A 8 -22.03 13.47 -9.02
C ASP A 8 -20.60 13.81 -8.58
N ARG A 9 -19.67 13.76 -9.54
CA ARG A 9 -18.28 14.16 -9.32
C ARG A 9 -18.34 15.56 -8.70
N ILE A 10 -17.69 15.75 -7.54
CA ILE A 10 -17.55 17.07 -6.92
C ILE A 10 -16.92 17.99 -7.95
N ALA A 11 -17.75 18.83 -8.59
CA ALA A 11 -17.29 19.81 -9.56
C ALA A 11 -16.66 20.96 -8.77
N LEU A 12 -15.38 20.84 -8.44
CA LEU A 12 -14.60 21.95 -7.94
C LEU A 12 -14.46 22.96 -9.09
N LYS A 13 -15.30 24.01 -9.06
CA LYS A 13 -15.24 25.10 -10.05
C LYS A 13 -13.81 25.67 -10.06
N ASN A 14 -13.23 25.83 -11.25
CA ASN A 14 -11.88 26.35 -11.51
C ASN A 14 -10.70 25.40 -11.27
N LEU A 15 -10.91 24.11 -10.97
CA LEU A 15 -9.83 23.12 -10.94
C LEU A 15 -9.95 22.14 -12.11
N LYS A 16 -8.86 21.97 -12.86
CA LYS A 16 -8.72 20.83 -13.79
C LYS A 16 -8.35 19.62 -12.93
N VAL A 17 -9.11 18.53 -13.02
CA VAL A 17 -8.83 17.27 -12.32
C VAL A 17 -8.33 16.24 -13.34
N ALA A 18 -7.17 15.64 -13.08
CA ALA A 18 -6.65 14.56 -13.90
C ALA A 18 -7.27 13.23 -13.47
N ASP A 19 -7.99 12.57 -14.38
CA ASP A 19 -8.52 11.21 -14.20
C ASP A 19 -7.44 10.19 -14.62
N PHE A 20 -7.12 9.25 -13.73
CA PHE A 20 -6.08 8.24 -13.93
C PHE A 20 -6.65 6.85 -14.30
N ALA A 21 -7.95 6.75 -14.58
CA ALA A 21 -8.55 5.49 -14.97
C ALA A 21 -7.98 4.98 -16.31
N SER A 22 -7.17 3.93 -16.25
CA SER A 22 -6.90 3.03 -17.37
C SER A 22 -6.77 1.60 -16.84
N GLU A 23 -7.28 0.66 -17.62
CA GLU A 23 -7.52 -0.73 -17.27
C GLU A 23 -6.25 -1.55 -16.98
N GLU A 24 -6.49 -2.67 -16.27
CA GLU A 24 -5.67 -3.87 -16.13
C GLU A 24 -4.49 -3.90 -15.14
N THR A 25 -4.79 -4.51 -13.99
CA THR A 25 -3.86 -5.09 -13.00
C THR A 25 -2.85 -6.07 -13.62
N LEU A 26 -3.11 -6.64 -14.80
CA LEU A 26 -2.18 -7.51 -15.56
C LEU A 26 -0.96 -6.75 -16.11
N CYS A 27 -1.14 -5.49 -16.52
CA CYS A 27 -0.07 -4.63 -17.02
C CYS A 27 0.94 -4.24 -15.91
N PHE A 28 0.47 -4.15 -14.67
CA PHE A 28 1.30 -3.74 -13.53
C PHE A 28 2.42 -4.75 -13.25
N THR A 29 2.10 -6.04 -13.21
CA THR A 29 3.08 -7.11 -12.96
C THR A 29 4.15 -7.16 -14.05
N ALA A 30 3.75 -7.05 -15.32
CA ALA A 30 4.67 -7.01 -16.45
C ALA A 30 5.60 -5.78 -16.39
N THR A 31 5.05 -4.62 -16.03
CA THR A 31 5.83 -3.37 -15.91
C THR A 31 6.83 -3.42 -14.76
N VAL A 32 6.46 -4.01 -13.62
CA VAL A 32 7.38 -4.22 -12.50
C VAL A 32 8.50 -5.19 -12.89
N VAL A 33 8.19 -6.27 -13.60
CA VAL A 33 9.19 -7.23 -14.11
C VAL A 33 10.14 -6.55 -15.10
N ALA A 34 9.62 -5.73 -16.02
CA ALA A 34 10.45 -4.96 -16.96
C ALA A 34 11.39 -3.99 -16.22
N LEU A 35 10.91 -3.33 -15.17
CA LEU A 35 11.75 -2.48 -14.33
C LEU A 35 12.85 -3.28 -13.62
N ILE A 36 12.51 -4.44 -13.04
CA ILE A 36 13.46 -5.35 -12.38
C ILE A 36 14.55 -5.78 -13.36
N ARG A 37 14.17 -6.24 -14.56
CA ARG A 37 15.11 -6.64 -15.61
C ARG A 37 15.97 -5.47 -16.08
N LYS A 38 15.40 -4.27 -16.24
CA LYS A 38 16.18 -3.09 -16.63
C LYS A 38 17.19 -2.69 -15.56
N ARG A 39 16.84 -2.80 -14.28
CA ARG A 39 17.68 -2.39 -13.16
C ARG A 39 18.65 -3.47 -12.67
N GLN A 40 18.40 -4.74 -12.99
CA GLN A 40 19.18 -5.90 -12.52
C GLN A 40 19.22 -6.04 -10.98
N TYR A 41 18.19 -5.55 -10.27
CA TYR A 41 17.98 -5.79 -8.84
C TYR A 41 16.51 -5.59 -8.47
N LEU A 42 16.08 -6.18 -7.35
CA LEU A 42 14.71 -6.04 -6.87
C LEU A 42 14.45 -4.68 -6.18
N PRO A 43 13.25 -4.09 -6.35
CA PRO A 43 12.81 -2.97 -5.55
C PRO A 43 12.97 -3.24 -4.05
N ASN A 44 13.45 -2.25 -3.30
CA ASN A 44 13.72 -2.40 -1.87
C ASN A 44 13.46 -1.09 -1.10
N PRO A 45 13.40 -1.13 0.25
CA PRO A 45 13.06 0.03 1.07
C PRO A 45 13.99 1.24 0.91
N VAL A 46 15.25 1.01 0.53
CA VAL A 46 16.28 2.03 0.39
C VAL A 46 16.15 2.74 -0.94
N ALA A 47 16.26 1.99 -2.05
CA ALA A 47 16.28 2.56 -3.39
C ALA A 47 14.90 3.02 -3.88
N ARG A 48 13.81 2.43 -3.35
CA ARG A 48 12.40 2.75 -3.69
C ARG A 48 12.11 2.85 -5.20
N GLY A 49 12.83 2.07 -6.01
CA GLY A 49 12.82 2.19 -7.47
C GLY A 49 11.43 2.08 -8.11
N CYS A 50 10.56 1.22 -7.57
CA CYS A 50 9.18 1.09 -8.06
C CYS A 50 8.31 2.31 -7.69
N THR A 51 8.55 2.98 -6.56
CA THR A 51 7.79 4.18 -6.17
C THR A 51 8.07 5.32 -7.13
N THR A 52 9.36 5.60 -7.37
CA THR A 52 9.76 6.66 -8.31
C THR A 52 9.35 6.32 -9.74
N SER A 53 9.67 5.12 -10.23
CA SER A 53 9.54 4.81 -11.67
C SER A 53 8.13 4.46 -12.10
N LEU A 54 7.31 3.89 -11.20
CA LEU A 54 5.99 3.33 -11.55
C LEU A 54 4.83 4.07 -10.90
N LYS A 55 5.09 5.04 -10.02
CA LYS A 55 4.04 5.86 -9.40
C LYS A 55 4.28 7.34 -9.65
N MET A 56 5.38 7.87 -9.13
CA MET A 56 5.64 9.32 -9.15
C MET A 56 5.91 9.83 -10.57
N ARG A 57 6.92 9.29 -11.25
CA ARG A 57 7.28 9.78 -12.59
C ARG A 57 6.19 9.59 -13.64
N PRO A 58 5.45 8.45 -13.69
CA PRO A 58 4.32 8.31 -14.61
C PRO A 58 3.25 9.37 -14.36
N MET A 59 2.90 9.63 -13.10
CA MET A 59 1.95 10.69 -12.73
C MET A 59 2.43 12.07 -13.23
N HIS A 60 3.70 12.41 -13.01
CA HIS A 60 4.26 13.70 -13.43
C HIS A 60 4.34 13.82 -14.96
N HIS A 61 4.73 12.75 -15.65
CA HIS A 61 4.76 12.70 -17.11
C HIS A 61 3.38 12.95 -17.69
N TYR A 62 2.35 12.33 -17.11
CA TYR A 62 0.97 12.52 -17.54
C TYR A 62 0.51 13.96 -17.34
N LEU A 63 0.72 14.56 -16.16
CA LEU A 63 0.35 15.95 -15.90
C LEU A 63 1.07 16.93 -16.85
N ARG A 64 2.37 16.72 -17.10
CA ARG A 64 3.12 17.54 -18.07
C ARG A 64 2.62 17.37 -19.49
N HIS A 65 2.23 16.15 -19.87
CA HIS A 65 1.61 15.89 -21.17
C HIS A 65 0.28 16.63 -21.34
N LEU A 66 -0.49 16.80 -20.26
CA LEU A 66 -1.69 17.66 -20.23
C LEU A 66 -1.37 19.17 -20.22
N GLY A 67 -0.10 19.56 -20.29
CA GLY A 67 0.34 20.96 -20.31
C GLY A 67 0.43 21.62 -18.93
N TRP A 68 0.41 20.85 -17.84
CA TRP A 68 0.52 21.42 -16.50
C TRP A 68 1.97 21.76 -16.17
N THR A 69 2.18 22.98 -15.67
CA THR A 69 3.50 23.45 -15.20
C THR A 69 3.63 23.38 -13.69
N ASP A 70 2.53 23.64 -12.97
CA ASP A 70 2.44 23.67 -11.51
C ASP A 70 1.09 23.08 -11.07
N TRP A 71 1.05 22.39 -9.92
CA TRP A 71 -0.18 21.78 -9.43
C TRP A 71 -0.20 21.52 -7.92
N ASP A 72 -1.42 21.44 -7.39
CA ASP A 72 -1.69 20.98 -6.03
C ASP A 72 -1.95 19.48 -6.02
N GLN A 73 -1.16 18.75 -5.23
CA GLN A 73 -1.36 17.34 -4.97
C GLN A 73 -2.04 17.15 -3.63
N MET A 74 -3.33 16.81 -3.65
CA MET A 74 -4.10 16.51 -2.45
C MET A 74 -3.83 15.08 -1.96
N ILE A 75 -3.32 14.96 -0.73
CA ILE A 75 -2.95 13.67 -0.14
C ILE A 75 -3.81 13.43 1.10
N GLY A 76 -4.41 12.24 1.19
CA GLY A 76 -5.22 11.80 2.33
C GLY A 76 -4.43 11.49 3.61
N ILE A 77 -3.52 12.37 4.01
CA ILE A 77 -2.88 12.31 5.34
C ILE A 77 -3.79 12.98 6.34
N ARG A 78 -4.14 12.24 7.40
CA ARG A 78 -5.00 12.68 8.49
C ARG A 78 -4.24 13.44 9.56
N ALA A 79 -4.97 14.18 10.40
CA ALA A 79 -4.41 14.95 11.51
C ALA A 79 -3.73 14.06 12.57
N ASP A 80 -4.30 12.88 12.84
CA ASP A 80 -3.72 11.86 13.75
C ASP A 80 -2.42 11.22 13.21
N GLY A 81 -2.03 11.53 11.97
CA GLY A 81 -0.76 11.18 11.35
C GLY A 81 0.36 12.21 11.55
N GLN A 82 0.39 12.92 12.68
CA GLN A 82 1.20 14.14 12.92
C GLN A 82 2.66 14.06 12.44
N ARG A 83 3.37 12.94 12.68
CA ARG A 83 4.76 12.76 12.20
C ARG A 83 4.88 12.86 10.68
N ARG A 84 3.90 12.33 9.94
CA ARG A 84 3.84 12.41 8.46
C ARG A 84 3.48 13.82 8.01
N VAL A 85 2.53 14.46 8.70
CA VAL A 85 2.12 15.84 8.44
C VAL A 85 3.31 16.78 8.56
N ALA A 86 4.03 16.73 9.69
CA ALA A 86 5.21 17.57 9.93
C ALA A 86 6.28 17.35 8.86
N LYS A 87 6.58 16.09 8.50
CA LYS A 87 7.56 15.77 7.47
C LYS A 87 7.18 16.29 6.08
N ILE A 88 5.91 16.22 5.71
CA ILE A 88 5.44 16.69 4.40
C ILE A 88 5.42 18.22 4.36
N ARG A 89 4.90 18.88 5.40
CA ARG A 89 4.91 20.35 5.51
C ARG A 89 6.32 20.92 5.47
N ALA A 90 7.26 20.33 6.20
CA ALA A 90 8.66 20.76 6.19
C ALA A 90 9.33 20.66 4.81
N ARG A 91 8.86 19.75 3.95
CA ARG A 91 9.35 19.61 2.58
C ARG A 91 8.63 20.54 1.60
N GLY A 92 7.33 20.80 1.80
CA GLY A 92 6.50 21.70 0.98
C GLY A 92 6.11 21.15 -0.40
N HIS A 93 7.04 20.48 -1.08
CA HIS A 93 6.85 19.93 -2.42
C HIS A 93 7.12 18.42 -2.46
N SER A 94 6.99 17.76 -3.62
CA SER A 94 7.36 16.33 -3.73
C SER A 94 8.86 16.13 -3.91
N THR A 95 9.32 14.88 -3.81
CA THR A 95 10.74 14.57 -4.02
C THR A 95 11.16 14.61 -5.49
N GLU A 96 10.21 14.72 -6.43
CA GLU A 96 10.52 14.75 -7.87
C GLU A 96 10.44 16.17 -8.46
N SER A 97 9.67 17.10 -7.88
CA SER A 97 9.56 18.46 -8.40
C SER A 97 9.14 19.47 -7.35
N THR A 98 9.64 20.70 -7.47
CA THR A 98 9.23 21.88 -6.69
C THR A 98 7.92 22.50 -7.17
N HIS A 99 7.45 22.11 -8.37
CA HIS A 99 6.20 22.59 -8.98
C HIS A 99 4.94 21.83 -8.49
N GLU A 100 5.14 20.85 -7.62
CA GLU A 100 4.06 20.09 -6.99
C GLU A 100 3.93 20.54 -5.54
N THR A 101 2.85 21.26 -5.22
CA THR A 101 2.52 21.67 -3.85
C THR A 101 1.81 20.52 -3.15
N MET A 102 2.32 20.10 -1.99
CA MET A 102 1.79 18.94 -1.25
C MET A 102 0.70 19.37 -0.26
N CYS A 103 -0.56 19.21 -0.63
CA CYS A 103 -1.73 19.61 0.16
C CYS A 103 -2.24 18.44 1.03
N MET A 104 -2.62 18.70 2.29
CA MET A 104 -3.11 17.67 3.22
C MET A 104 -4.44 18.07 3.86
N PRO A 105 -5.53 18.15 3.06
CA PRO A 105 -6.80 18.72 3.50
C PRO A 105 -7.40 18.04 4.74
N LEU A 106 -7.23 16.72 4.88
CA LEU A 106 -7.71 16.00 6.06
C LEU A 106 -6.92 16.39 7.33
N ALA A 107 -5.62 16.64 7.22
CA ALA A 107 -4.83 17.12 8.34
C ALA A 107 -5.17 18.58 8.69
N ASP A 108 -5.40 19.41 7.68
CA ASP A 108 -5.76 20.82 7.85
C ASP A 108 -7.14 20.98 8.49
N ALA A 109 -8.09 20.09 8.15
CA ALA A 109 -9.43 20.04 8.73
C ALA A 109 -9.51 19.30 10.09
N GLY A 110 -8.38 18.80 10.62
CA GLY A 110 -8.37 18.08 11.91
C GLY A 110 -8.97 16.66 11.86
N VAL A 111 -9.22 16.11 10.67
CA VAL A 111 -9.86 14.80 10.47
C VAL A 111 -8.95 13.67 10.95
N THR A 112 -9.53 12.75 11.74
CA THR A 112 -8.90 11.57 12.33
C THR A 112 -9.38 10.27 11.69
N VAL A 113 -8.80 9.15 12.09
CA VAL A 113 -9.29 7.82 11.67
C VAL A 113 -10.75 7.56 12.07
N HIS A 114 -11.20 8.13 13.19
CA HIS A 114 -12.58 7.97 13.66
C HIS A 114 -13.57 8.69 12.75
N ASP A 115 -13.23 9.90 12.33
CA ASP A 115 -14.05 10.68 11.40
C ASP A 115 -14.15 10.00 10.03
N VAL A 116 -13.04 9.43 9.55
CA VAL A 116 -13.03 8.62 8.31
C VAL A 116 -13.90 7.36 8.47
N GLY A 117 -13.84 6.70 9.63
CA GLY A 117 -14.69 5.54 9.92
C GLY A 117 -16.18 5.91 9.93
N ALA A 118 -16.54 7.01 10.59
CA ALA A 118 -17.91 7.52 10.61
C ALA A 118 -18.41 7.91 9.21
N PHE A 119 -17.56 8.55 8.40
CA PHE A 119 -17.89 8.83 7.00
C PHE A 119 -18.19 7.56 6.20
N TRP A 120 -17.36 6.51 6.33
CA TRP A 120 -17.59 5.26 5.60
C TRP A 120 -18.84 4.51 6.06
N GLN A 121 -19.21 4.62 7.34
CA GLN A 121 -20.44 4.02 7.87
C GLN A 121 -21.72 4.65 7.33
N THR A 122 -21.67 5.91 6.86
CA THR A 122 -22.84 6.59 6.28
C THR A 122 -22.95 6.43 4.77
N GLN A 123 -21.95 5.81 4.12
CA GLN A 123 -22.00 5.60 2.67
C GLN A 123 -22.97 4.46 2.31
N PRO A 124 -23.68 4.55 1.18
CA PRO A 124 -24.60 3.50 0.73
C PRO A 124 -23.89 2.26 0.17
N PHE A 125 -22.56 2.22 0.25
CA PHE A 125 -21.72 1.13 -0.23
C PHE A 125 -20.46 1.03 0.65
N ASN A 126 -19.79 -0.12 0.59
CA ASN A 126 -18.49 -0.36 1.22
C ASN A 126 -17.46 -0.73 0.14
N LEU A 127 -16.18 -0.53 0.42
CA LEU A 127 -15.08 -0.96 -0.45
C LEU A 127 -14.68 -2.42 -0.21
N ASP A 128 -15.27 -3.07 0.80
CA ASP A 128 -15.00 -4.45 1.22
C ASP A 128 -13.51 -4.74 1.43
N LEU A 129 -12.79 -3.73 1.97
CA LEU A 129 -11.37 -3.83 2.26
C LEU A 129 -11.13 -4.30 3.70
N LEU A 130 -10.26 -5.29 3.86
CA LEU A 130 -9.87 -5.79 5.18
C LEU A 130 -9.28 -4.65 6.04
N THR A 131 -10.00 -4.27 7.09
CA THR A 131 -9.62 -3.18 8.00
C THR A 131 -9.53 -3.69 9.42
N VAL A 132 -8.39 -3.44 10.08
CA VAL A 132 -8.15 -3.83 11.48
C VAL A 132 -7.79 -2.57 12.26
N ASN A 133 -8.57 -2.23 13.29
CA ASN A 133 -8.39 -1.05 14.13
C ASN A 133 -8.24 0.25 13.31
N GLY A 134 -9.12 0.45 12.32
CA GLY A 134 -9.10 1.62 11.43
C GLY A 134 -7.94 1.63 10.42
N ARG A 135 -7.16 0.55 10.31
CA ARG A 135 -6.07 0.40 9.34
C ARG A 135 -6.46 -0.60 8.27
N THR A 136 -6.61 -0.11 7.04
CA THR A 136 -6.84 -0.95 5.87
C THR A 136 -5.59 -1.77 5.54
N LEU A 137 -5.66 -3.08 5.75
CA LEU A 137 -4.56 -4.01 5.50
C LEU A 137 -4.30 -4.18 4.00
N GLU A 138 -5.33 -4.11 3.18
CA GLU A 138 -5.22 -4.27 1.72
C GLU A 138 -4.86 -2.97 0.99
N GLY A 139 -4.71 -1.85 1.69
CA GLY A 139 -4.37 -0.58 1.05
C GLY A 139 -3.03 -0.62 0.31
N ASN A 140 -2.97 -0.03 -0.89
CA ASN A 140 -1.81 0.00 -1.82
C ASN A 140 -1.53 -1.36 -2.49
N CYS A 141 -0.26 -1.65 -2.82
CA CYS A 141 0.12 -2.93 -3.45
C CYS A 141 0.01 -4.06 -2.43
N ASP A 142 -0.62 -5.18 -2.82
CA ASP A 142 -0.82 -6.44 -2.09
C ASP A 142 0.22 -6.73 -0.99
N LEU A 143 1.42 -7.20 -1.33
CA LEU A 143 2.42 -7.63 -0.36
C LEU A 143 3.65 -6.73 -0.35
N CYS A 144 3.51 -5.44 -0.68
CA CYS A 144 4.62 -4.50 -0.73
C CYS A 144 5.63 -4.66 0.42
N PHE A 145 6.93 -4.71 0.11
CA PHE A 145 8.01 -4.81 1.10
C PHE A 145 8.08 -3.63 2.09
N LEU A 146 7.35 -2.53 1.84
CA LEU A 146 7.19 -1.43 2.80
C LEU A 146 6.09 -1.69 3.85
N LYS A 147 5.23 -2.68 3.65
CA LYS A 147 4.26 -3.10 4.67
C LYS A 147 4.99 -3.76 5.84
N PRO A 148 4.58 -3.51 7.09
CA PRO A 148 5.08 -4.24 8.26
C PRO A 148 4.97 -5.75 8.06
N ARG A 149 5.88 -6.51 8.68
CA ARG A 149 5.92 -7.99 8.58
C ARG A 149 4.57 -8.62 8.94
N GLY A 150 3.97 -8.22 10.07
CA GLY A 150 2.68 -8.75 10.51
C GLY A 150 1.56 -8.54 9.50
N GLN A 151 1.54 -7.38 8.82
CA GLN A 151 0.57 -7.11 7.76
C GLN A 151 0.80 -8.00 6.54
N ARG A 152 2.05 -8.23 6.13
CA ARG A 152 2.36 -9.17 5.04
C ARG A 152 1.95 -10.60 5.39
N LEU A 153 2.21 -11.05 6.63
CA LEU A 153 1.78 -12.38 7.10
C LEU A 153 0.26 -12.52 7.09
N ALA A 154 -0.47 -11.54 7.62
CA ALA A 154 -1.94 -11.56 7.63
C ALA A 154 -2.52 -11.63 6.22
N LEU A 155 -1.96 -10.86 5.27
CA LEU A 155 -2.39 -10.88 3.87
C LEU A 155 -2.07 -12.20 3.18
N ILE A 156 -0.90 -12.80 3.44
CA ILE A 156 -0.55 -14.12 2.89
C ILE A 156 -1.43 -15.22 3.49
N LYS A 157 -1.74 -15.16 4.80
CA LYS A 157 -2.65 -16.11 5.45
C LYS A 157 -4.06 -16.02 4.86
N ALA A 158 -4.54 -14.81 4.56
CA ALA A 158 -5.83 -14.60 3.92
C ALA A 158 -5.84 -14.99 2.43
N ARG A 159 -4.71 -14.78 1.72
CA ARG A 159 -4.58 -15.02 0.28
C ARG A 159 -3.20 -15.60 -0.08
N PRO A 160 -2.97 -16.92 0.13
CA PRO A 160 -1.65 -17.52 -0.04
C PRO A 160 -1.06 -17.37 -1.45
N GLU A 161 -1.91 -17.40 -2.48
CA GLU A 161 -1.51 -17.27 -3.88
C GLU A 161 -0.88 -15.91 -4.19
N ALA A 162 -1.18 -14.87 -3.40
CA ALA A 162 -0.56 -13.55 -3.55
C ALA A 162 0.97 -13.63 -3.39
N ALA A 163 1.50 -14.56 -2.58
CA ALA A 163 2.95 -14.68 -2.37
C ALA A 163 3.70 -15.28 -3.57
N VAL A 164 3.03 -16.00 -4.47
CA VAL A 164 3.66 -16.77 -5.56
C VAL A 164 4.51 -15.88 -6.46
N TRP A 165 3.98 -14.72 -6.86
CA TRP A 165 4.73 -13.79 -7.69
C TRP A 165 5.97 -13.24 -6.97
N TRP A 166 5.84 -12.88 -5.71
CA TRP A 166 6.94 -12.32 -4.91
C TRP A 166 8.07 -13.35 -4.72
N ILE A 167 7.70 -14.60 -4.43
CA ILE A 167 8.65 -15.72 -4.34
C ILE A 167 9.40 -15.91 -5.66
N ARG A 168 8.67 -15.92 -6.79
CA ARG A 168 9.26 -16.04 -8.12
C ARG A 168 10.22 -14.89 -8.44
N MET A 169 9.92 -13.67 -8.00
CA MET A 169 10.81 -12.53 -8.23
C MET A 169 12.10 -12.63 -7.42
N GLU A 170 12.04 -13.09 -6.17
CA GLU A 170 13.24 -13.35 -5.35
C GLU A 170 14.10 -14.48 -5.91
N SER A 171 13.50 -15.47 -6.59
CA SER A 171 14.26 -16.56 -7.21
C SER A 171 14.96 -16.19 -8.52
N LEU A 172 14.74 -14.98 -9.07
CA LEU A 172 15.38 -14.58 -10.34
C LEU A 172 16.90 -14.38 -10.21
N ASN A 173 17.42 -14.17 -8.99
CA ASN A 173 18.85 -14.03 -8.70
C ASN A 173 19.61 -13.05 -9.63
N LEU A 174 18.94 -11.97 -10.04
CA LEU A 174 19.48 -11.00 -11.01
C LEU A 174 20.61 -10.13 -10.46
N ALA A 175 20.70 -10.00 -9.15
CA ALA A 175 21.64 -9.08 -8.53
C ALA A 175 23.02 -9.73 -8.33
N SER A 176 24.07 -8.96 -8.61
CA SER A 176 25.47 -9.34 -8.35
C SER A 176 25.82 -9.50 -6.86
N LYS A 177 24.95 -9.01 -5.96
CA LYS A 177 25.08 -9.15 -4.50
C LYS A 177 23.83 -9.81 -3.93
N PRO A 178 23.96 -10.69 -2.91
CA PRO A 178 22.81 -11.36 -2.27
C PRO A 178 21.74 -10.39 -1.73
N THR A 179 22.15 -9.18 -1.34
CA THR A 179 21.24 -8.14 -0.83
C THR A 179 20.31 -7.56 -1.89
N GLY A 180 20.68 -7.59 -3.17
CA GLY A 180 19.85 -7.13 -4.28
C GLY A 180 18.90 -8.19 -4.84
N ALA A 181 19.08 -9.46 -4.42
CA ALA A 181 18.24 -10.59 -4.81
C ALA A 181 16.95 -10.70 -3.96
N ARG A 182 16.82 -9.89 -2.91
CA ARG A 182 15.64 -9.88 -2.01
C ARG A 182 14.97 -8.51 -2.01
N PHE A 183 13.65 -8.47 -1.84
CA PHE A 183 12.95 -7.18 -1.66
C PHE A 183 13.27 -6.54 -0.31
N ARG A 184 13.57 -7.35 0.72
CA ARG A 184 14.07 -6.89 2.01
C ARG A 184 15.29 -7.71 2.43
N ALA A 185 16.40 -7.03 2.66
CA ALA A 185 17.61 -7.67 3.17
C ALA A 185 17.58 -7.87 4.70
N ASP A 186 16.77 -7.10 5.42
CA ASP A 186 16.69 -7.03 6.88
C ASP A 186 15.61 -7.95 7.49
N GLY A 187 15.20 -9.00 6.77
CA GLY A 187 14.13 -9.87 7.22
C GLY A 187 13.97 -11.16 6.41
N PRO A 188 12.90 -11.93 6.68
CA PRO A 188 12.60 -13.16 5.96
C PRO A 188 12.26 -12.91 4.48
N SER A 189 12.55 -13.89 3.64
CA SER A 189 12.11 -13.93 2.24
C SER A 189 10.59 -14.07 2.14
N TYR A 190 10.01 -13.87 0.95
CA TYR A 190 8.59 -14.16 0.73
C TYR A 190 8.27 -15.65 0.83
N ALA A 191 9.24 -16.51 0.52
CA ALA A 191 9.08 -17.95 0.72
C ALA A 191 8.99 -18.30 2.22
N ASP A 192 9.85 -17.68 3.03
CA ASP A 192 9.77 -17.80 4.49
C ASP A 192 8.45 -17.25 5.03
N LEU A 193 8.00 -16.08 4.53
CA LEU A 193 6.71 -15.51 4.96
C LEU A 193 5.53 -16.41 4.61
N ALA A 194 5.53 -17.06 3.44
CA ALA A 194 4.50 -18.01 3.05
C ALA A 194 4.50 -19.24 3.96
N ARG A 195 5.68 -19.80 4.26
CA ARG A 195 5.82 -20.89 5.23
C ARG A 195 5.32 -20.48 6.61
N PHE A 196 5.75 -19.33 7.14
CA PHE A 196 5.30 -18.85 8.45
C PHE A 196 3.80 -18.60 8.53
N ALA A 197 3.18 -18.13 7.43
CA ALA A 197 1.75 -17.91 7.38
C ALA A 197 0.95 -19.22 7.37
N ALA A 198 1.50 -20.29 6.77
CA ALA A 198 0.93 -21.63 6.78
C ALA A 198 1.13 -22.34 8.13
N ASP A 199 2.32 -22.21 8.73
CA ASP A 199 2.70 -22.90 9.96
C ASP A 199 2.15 -22.23 11.24
N GLN A 200 1.67 -20.98 11.17
CA GLN A 200 0.95 -20.35 12.29
C GLN A 200 -0.44 -20.96 12.46
N GLY A 201 -0.47 -22.10 13.16
CA GLY A 201 -1.66 -22.70 13.75
C GLY A 201 -2.31 -21.78 14.80
N PRO A 202 -3.57 -22.05 15.16
CA PRO A 202 -4.21 -21.35 16.28
C PRO A 202 -3.40 -21.59 17.56
N LEU A 203 -3.26 -20.54 18.40
CA LEU A 203 -2.55 -20.64 19.69
C LEU A 203 -3.28 -21.54 20.69
N PHE A 204 -4.56 -21.81 20.45
CA PHE A 204 -5.41 -22.69 21.24
C PHE A 204 -6.00 -23.70 20.27
N ASP A 205 -5.73 -24.99 20.50
CA ASP A 205 -6.43 -26.02 19.76
C ASP A 205 -7.83 -26.16 20.37
N ALA A 206 -8.87 -26.26 19.54
CA ALA A 206 -10.23 -26.49 20.06
C ALA A 206 -10.37 -27.86 20.77
N ALA A 207 -9.35 -28.72 20.61
CA ALA A 207 -9.20 -30.02 21.24
C ALA A 207 -8.33 -29.99 22.52
N ASP A 208 -7.82 -28.82 22.94
CA ASP A 208 -7.08 -28.71 24.21
C ASP A 208 -8.05 -28.90 25.39
N GLU A 209 -8.14 -30.14 25.89
CA GLU A 209 -8.80 -30.40 27.16
C GLU A 209 -8.05 -29.66 28.28
N PRO A 210 -8.76 -28.92 29.16
CA PRO A 210 -8.14 -28.28 30.29
C PRO A 210 -7.48 -29.34 31.18
N ILE A 211 -6.19 -29.14 31.49
CA ILE A 211 -5.46 -29.99 32.43
C ILE A 211 -6.17 -29.94 33.78
N ALA A 212 -6.58 -31.11 34.28
CA ALA A 212 -7.14 -31.23 35.62
C ALA A 212 -6.09 -30.79 36.66
N CYS A 213 -6.40 -29.69 37.35
CA CYS A 213 -5.55 -29.10 38.39
C CYS A 213 -6.02 -29.61 39.76
N PHE A 214 -5.24 -30.49 40.38
CA PHE A 214 -5.53 -31.10 41.68
C PHE A 214 -4.88 -30.35 42.86
N CYS A 215 -4.82 -29.01 42.81
CA CYS A 215 -4.24 -28.21 43.90
C CYS A 215 -5.12 -28.13 45.18
N GLY A 216 -6.09 -29.02 45.32
CA GLY A 216 -7.05 -29.07 46.43
C GLY A 216 -7.39 -30.47 46.95
N ASP A 217 -6.67 -31.51 46.50
CA ASP A 217 -6.68 -32.86 47.07
C ASP A 217 -5.41 -33.11 47.91
#